data_AF-A0A3D1E832-F1
#
_entry.id   AF-A0A3D1E832-F1
#
_cell.length_a   1.000
_cell.length_b   1.000
_cell.length_c   1.000
_cell.angle_alpha   90.00
_cell.angle_beta   90.00
_cell.angle_gamma   90.00
#
_symmetry.space_group_name_H-M   'P 1'
#
loop_
_entity.id
_entity.type
_entity.pdbx_description
1 polymer ?
#
loop_
_entity_poly.entity_id
_entity_poly.type
_entity_poly.pdbx_seq_one_letter_code
_entity_poly.pdbx_strand_id
1 'polypeptide(L)'
;SVVLSQFNHANILLPQWVNQWLQWIVVTPNMHQIHHHHQLPYTDANYGNIFSLWDRIFGTYQYLPADRVVFGVDTYPDAEQNSRLKYLLALAFKPYKSPAQK
;
A
#
# COMPACT_ATOMS: atom_id res chain seq x y z
N SER A 1 -13.96 -3.34 13.25
CA SER A 1 -14.15 -4.80 13.14
C SER A 1 -12.80 -5.44 12.88
N VAL A 2 -12.38 -6.42 13.70
CA VAL A 2 -11.10 -7.14 13.52
C VAL A 2 -11.09 -7.85 12.16
N VAL A 3 -12.21 -8.48 11.77
CA VAL A 3 -12.33 -9.26 10.52
C VAL A 3 -11.98 -8.43 9.29
N LEU A 4 -12.55 -7.23 9.16
CA LEU A 4 -12.32 -6.37 7.98
C LEU A 4 -10.88 -5.82 7.93
N SER A 5 -10.29 -5.55 9.10
CA SER A 5 -8.89 -5.14 9.20
C SER A 5 -7.90 -6.28 8.92
N GLN A 6 -8.30 -7.55 9.08
CA GLN A 6 -7.49 -8.68 8.62
C GLN A 6 -7.73 -8.97 7.14
N PHE A 7 -8.97 -8.77 6.67
CA PHE A 7 -9.34 -8.97 5.27
C PHE A 7 -8.55 -8.06 4.33
N ASN A 8 -8.45 -6.76 4.60
CA ASN A 8 -7.70 -5.85 3.72
C ASN A 8 -6.17 -6.09 3.71
N HIS A 9 -5.62 -6.78 4.72
CA HIS A 9 -4.21 -7.21 4.78
C HIS A 9 -3.99 -8.64 4.29
N ALA A 10 -5.03 -9.34 3.86
CA ALA A 10 -4.90 -10.71 3.39
C ALA A 10 -4.13 -10.73 2.06
N ASN A 11 -3.14 -11.62 1.94
CA ASN A 11 -2.40 -11.82 0.69
C ASN A 11 -3.21 -12.69 -0.29
N ILE A 12 -4.37 -12.19 -0.74
CA ILE A 12 -5.33 -12.90 -1.59
C ILE A 12 -5.67 -12.02 -2.79
N LEU A 13 -5.54 -12.58 -4.00
CA LEU A 13 -6.05 -11.98 -5.22
C LEU A 13 -7.53 -12.36 -5.39
N LEU A 14 -8.41 -11.38 -5.24
CA LEU A 14 -9.83 -11.57 -5.53
C LEU A 14 -10.05 -11.70 -7.03
N PRO A 15 -11.03 -12.51 -7.48
CA PRO A 15 -11.48 -12.48 -8.86
C PRO A 15 -11.87 -11.05 -9.26
N GLN A 16 -11.47 -10.64 -10.47
CA GLN A 16 -11.57 -9.25 -10.91
C GLN A 16 -12.99 -8.67 -10.80
N TRP A 17 -14.02 -9.48 -11.08
CA TRP A 17 -15.41 -9.07 -10.94
C TRP A 17 -15.81 -8.84 -9.47
N VAL A 18 -15.35 -9.69 -8.53
CA VAL A 18 -15.60 -9.51 -7.09
C VAL A 18 -14.94 -8.22 -6.62
N ASN A 19 -13.67 -8.02 -6.98
CA ASN A 19 -12.94 -6.82 -6.59
C ASN A 19 -13.63 -5.54 -7.13
N GLN A 20 -14.07 -5.55 -8.38
CA GLN A 20 -14.73 -4.40 -9.00
C GLN A 20 -15.98 -3.95 -8.25
N TRP A 21 -16.81 -4.89 -7.77
CA TRP A 21 -18.00 -4.55 -6.98
C TRP A 21 -17.65 -4.20 -5.54
N LEU A 22 -16.80 -5.01 -4.91
CA LEU A 22 -16.53 -4.92 -3.48
C LEU A 22 -15.76 -3.64 -3.11
N GLN A 23 -14.84 -3.19 -3.96
CA GLN A 23 -14.03 -1.97 -3.76
C GLN A 23 -14.84 -0.66 -3.78
N TRP A 24 -16.14 -0.70 -4.09
CA TRP A 24 -17.01 0.45 -3.93
C TRP A 24 -17.54 0.60 -2.51
N ILE A 25 -17.61 -0.50 -1.77
CA ILE A 25 -18.22 -0.56 -0.44
C ILE A 25 -17.14 -0.67 0.63
N VAL A 26 -16.24 -1.65 0.51
CA VAL A 26 -15.19 -1.92 1.50
C VAL A 26 -13.80 -1.87 0.88
N VAL A 27 -12.81 -1.64 1.74
CA VAL A 27 -11.39 -1.69 1.33
C VAL A 27 -10.99 -3.15 1.10
N THR A 28 -10.75 -3.49 -0.17
CA THR A 28 -10.31 -4.83 -0.57
C THR A 28 -8.79 -4.99 -0.39
N PRO A 29 -8.26 -6.23 -0.36
CA PRO A 29 -6.82 -6.47 -0.41
C PRO A 29 -6.12 -5.69 -1.53
N ASN A 30 -6.70 -5.72 -2.74
CA ASN A 30 -6.14 -5.05 -3.91
C ASN A 30 -6.15 -3.52 -3.78
N MET A 31 -7.14 -2.94 -3.09
CA MET A 31 -7.17 -1.50 -2.85
C MET A 31 -6.13 -1.10 -1.79
N HIS A 32 -6.03 -1.88 -0.71
CA HIS A 32 -5.13 -1.58 0.41
C HIS A 32 -3.65 -1.70 0.05
N GLN A 33 -3.27 -2.70 -0.75
CA GLN A 33 -1.87 -2.86 -1.18
C GLN A 33 -1.31 -1.66 -1.96
N ILE A 34 -2.17 -0.84 -2.58
CA ILE A 34 -1.76 0.37 -3.31
C ILE A 34 -1.12 1.38 -2.35
N HIS A 35 -1.65 1.52 -1.13
CA HIS A 35 -1.06 2.35 -0.07
C HIS A 35 0.37 1.90 0.29
N HIS A 36 0.65 0.60 0.18
CA HIS A 36 1.98 0.03 0.41
C HIS A 36 2.89 0.10 -0.81
N HIS A 37 2.44 0.70 -1.91
CA HIS A 37 3.28 0.90 -3.08
C HIS A 37 4.45 1.82 -2.74
N HIS A 38 5.62 1.50 -3.28
CA HIS A 38 6.86 2.19 -2.93
C HIS A 38 6.98 3.65 -3.38
N GLN A 39 6.07 4.13 -4.24
CA GLN A 39 6.18 5.44 -4.90
C GLN A 39 4.88 6.24 -4.86
N LEU A 40 5.05 7.56 -4.81
CA LEU A 40 3.96 8.52 -5.01
C LEU A 40 3.42 8.48 -6.46
N PRO A 41 2.11 8.75 -6.67
CA PRO A 41 1.13 9.15 -5.66
C PRO A 41 0.48 7.96 -4.92
N TYR A 42 0.86 6.72 -5.23
CA TYR A 42 0.16 5.53 -4.74
C TYR A 42 0.40 5.25 -3.26
N THR A 43 1.60 5.56 -2.74
CA THR A 43 1.88 5.49 -1.29
C THR A 43 0.89 6.34 -0.48
N ASP A 44 0.58 7.53 -0.99
CA ASP A 44 -0.31 8.51 -0.36
C ASP A 44 -1.74 8.41 -0.93
N ALA A 45 -2.28 7.19 -0.94
CA ALA A 45 -3.62 6.90 -1.43
C ALA A 45 -4.28 5.78 -0.63
N ASN A 46 -5.60 5.64 -0.77
CA ASN A 46 -6.39 4.54 -0.21
C ASN A 46 -6.21 4.36 1.31
N TYR A 47 -6.35 5.43 2.08
CA TYR A 47 -6.18 5.47 3.54
C TYR A 47 -7.29 4.77 4.33
N GLY A 48 -8.42 4.46 3.70
CA GLY A 48 -9.52 3.77 4.35
C GLY A 48 -9.10 2.42 4.93
N ASN A 49 -9.63 2.07 6.10
CA ASN A 49 -9.43 0.74 6.70
C ASN A 49 -10.65 -0.18 6.53
N ILE A 50 -11.86 0.38 6.48
CA ILE A 50 -13.11 -0.39 6.41
C ILE A 50 -13.89 -0.05 5.15
N PHE A 51 -14.36 1.20 5.04
CA PHE A 51 -15.17 1.65 3.91
C PHE A 51 -14.33 2.46 2.92
N SER A 52 -14.36 2.07 1.65
CA SER A 52 -13.70 2.77 0.55
C SER A 52 -14.34 4.11 0.20
N LEU A 53 -15.54 4.37 0.72
CA LEU A 53 -16.28 5.62 0.50
C LEU A 53 -15.46 6.84 0.94
N TRP A 54 -14.71 6.74 2.04
CA TRP A 54 -13.92 7.87 2.54
C TRP A 54 -12.86 8.31 1.54
N ASP A 55 -12.15 7.37 0.92
CA ASP A 55 -11.14 7.70 -0.10
C ASP A 55 -11.74 8.36 -1.34
N ARG A 56 -13.00 8.04 -1.64
CA ARG A 56 -13.74 8.65 -2.75
C ARG A 56 -14.19 10.07 -2.41
N ILE A 57 -14.73 10.28 -1.21
CA ILE A 57 -15.19 11.59 -0.74
C ILE A 57 -14.02 12.58 -0.60
N PHE A 58 -12.88 12.11 -0.09
CA PHE A 58 -11.70 12.94 0.14
C PHE A 58 -10.70 12.94 -1.02
N GLY A 59 -11.00 12.24 -2.13
CA GLY A 59 -10.18 12.28 -3.35
C GLY A 59 -8.83 11.55 -3.23
N THR A 60 -8.68 10.64 -2.28
CA THR A 60 -7.46 9.84 -2.07
C THR A 60 -7.54 8.45 -2.72
N TYR A 61 -8.64 8.14 -3.40
CA TYR A 61 -8.78 6.87 -4.12
C TYR A 61 -7.83 6.80 -5.32
N GLN A 62 -7.00 5.75 -5.36
CA GLN A 62 -6.18 5.41 -6.51
C GLN A 62 -6.37 3.95 -6.92
N TYR A 63 -6.19 3.69 -8.22
CA TYR A 63 -6.23 2.35 -8.79
C TYR A 63 -4.89 1.99 -9.44
N LEU A 64 -4.39 0.80 -9.10
CA LEU A 64 -3.24 0.17 -9.72
C LEU A 64 -3.55 -1.34 -9.83
N PRO A 65 -3.30 -1.97 -10.99
CA PRO A 65 -3.38 -3.43 -11.10
C PRO A 65 -2.46 -4.14 -10.10
N ALA A 66 -2.93 -5.24 -9.51
CA ALA A 66 -2.20 -5.94 -8.44
C ALA A 66 -0.77 -6.36 -8.82
N ASP A 67 -0.59 -6.80 -10.07
CA ASP A 67 0.67 -7.22 -10.65
C ASP A 67 1.68 -6.08 -10.84
N ARG A 68 1.24 -4.82 -10.69
CA ARG A 68 2.10 -3.63 -10.77
C ARG A 68 2.44 -3.05 -9.40
N VAL A 69 1.89 -3.58 -8.32
CA VAL A 69 2.18 -3.11 -6.96
C VAL A 69 3.54 -3.64 -6.52
N VAL A 70 4.51 -2.74 -6.43
CA VAL A 70 5.82 -2.99 -5.80
C VAL A 70 5.80 -2.44 -4.38
N PHE A 71 6.02 -3.31 -3.40
CA PHE A 71 6.10 -2.96 -1.98
C PHE A 71 7.45 -2.32 -1.62
N GLY A 72 7.43 -1.41 -0.64
CA GLY A 72 8.64 -0.85 -0.04
C GLY A 72 8.61 0.67 0.00
N VAL A 73 9.79 1.28 -0.10
CA VAL A 73 9.98 2.73 -0.21
C VAL A 73 11.05 3.01 -1.26
N ASP A 74 10.82 3.99 -2.12
CA ASP A 74 11.69 4.35 -3.26
C ASP A 74 13.08 4.88 -2.87
N THR A 75 13.31 5.18 -1.60
CA THR A 75 14.59 5.63 -1.03
C THR A 75 15.51 4.49 -0.61
N TYR A 76 14.98 3.27 -0.49
CA TYR A 76 15.70 2.08 -0.02
C TYR A 76 15.30 0.84 -0.83
N PRO A 77 15.74 0.70 -2.09
CA PRO A 77 15.33 -0.40 -2.97
C PRO A 77 16.01 -1.76 -2.66
N ASP A 78 17.08 -1.79 -1.87
CA ASP A 78 17.86 -3.00 -1.59
C ASP A 78 17.17 -3.91 -0.56
N ALA A 79 16.47 -4.94 -1.05
CA ALA A 79 15.75 -5.89 -0.23
C ALA A 79 16.65 -6.73 0.71
N GLU A 80 17.87 -7.08 0.28
CA GLU A 80 18.78 -7.87 1.10
C GLU A 80 19.25 -7.06 2.31
N GLN A 81 19.62 -5.80 2.05
CA GLN A 81 20.02 -4.86 3.10
C GLN A 81 18.85 -4.54 4.04
N ASN A 82 17.65 -4.32 3.51
CA ASN A 82 16.44 -4.05 4.29
C ASN A 82 15.98 -5.24 5.14
N SER A 83 16.43 -6.45 4.83
CA SER A 83 16.14 -7.65 5.64
C SER A 83 17.03 -7.75 6.89
N ARG A 84 18.02 -6.87 7.06
CA ARG A 84 18.97 -6.91 8.18
C ARG A 84 18.49 -6.00 9.32
N LEU A 85 18.12 -6.60 10.46
CA LEU A 85 17.67 -5.87 11.65
C LEU A 85 18.63 -4.74 12.08
N LYS A 86 19.94 -5.02 12.11
CA LYS A 86 20.96 -4.01 12.45
C LYS A 86 20.92 -2.80 11.51
N TYR A 87 20.68 -3.04 10.22
CA TYR A 87 20.56 -1.96 9.24
C TYR A 87 19.30 -1.14 9.48
N LEU A 88 18.14 -1.78 9.68
CA LEU A 88 16.86 -1.12 9.96
C LEU A 88 16.94 -0.24 11.22
N LEU A 89 17.52 -0.75 12.31
CA LEU A 89 17.71 0.02 13.55
C LEU A 89 18.65 1.22 13.36
N ALA A 90 19.64 1.10 12.48
CA ALA A 90 20.56 2.20 12.18
C ALA A 90 19.95 3.30 11.30
N LEU A 91 18.86 3.03 10.56
CA LEU A 91 18.23 4.00 9.66
C LEU A 91 17.79 5.28 10.37
N ALA A 92 17.35 5.18 11.64
CA ALA A 92 16.92 6.32 12.44
C ALA A 92 18.03 7.38 12.68
N PHE A 93 19.30 7.02 12.48
CA PHE A 93 20.46 7.90 12.67
C PHE A 93 21.14 8.29 11.35
N LYS A 94 20.64 7.80 10.21
CA LYS A 94 21.21 8.15 8.90
C LYS A 94 20.60 9.45 8.37
N PRO A 95 21.37 10.22 7.58
CA PRO A 95 20.81 11.35 6.85
C PRO A 95 19.63 10.94 5.99
N TYR A 96 18.67 11.85 5.85
CA TYR A 96 17.52 11.67 4.95
C TYR A 96 18.00 11.41 3.52
N LYS A 97 17.36 10.45 2.85
CA LYS A 97 17.50 10.20 1.43
C LYS A 97 16.27 10.74 0.72
N SER A 98 16.46 11.57 -0.31
CA SER A 98 15.35 11.97 -1.18
C SER A 98 14.88 10.80 -2.04
N PRO A 99 13.57 10.70 -2.30
CA PRO A 99 13.01 9.80 -3.32
C PRO A 99 13.76 9.91 -4.65
N ALA A 100 13.85 8.80 -5.38
CA ALA A 100 14.29 8.85 -6.77
C ALA A 100 13.38 9.82 -7.54
N GLN A 101 13.94 10.84 -8.18
CA GLN A 101 13.16 11.77 -8.99
C GLN A 101 12.55 11.02 -10.18
N LYS A 102 11.32 11.43 -10.54
CA LYS A 102 10.50 10.89 -11.65
C LYS A 102 11.26 10.75 -12.96
#